data_AF-A0A3P9HVZ0-F1
#
_entry.id   AF-A0A3P9HVZ0-F1
#
_cell.length_a   1.000
_cell.length_b   1.000
_cell.length_c   1.000
_cell.angle_alpha   90.00
_cell.angle_beta   90.00
_cell.angle_gamma   90.00
#
_symmetry.space_group_name_H-M   'P 1'
#
loop_
_entity.id
_entity.type
_entity.pdbx_description
1 polymer ?
#
loop_
_entity_poly.entity_id
_entity_poly.type
_entity_poly.pdbx_seq_one_letter_code
_entity_poly.pdbx_strand_id
1 'polypeptide(L)'
;MENLRKEEQQLDSSPVVAISTCNSAPLLWRVQDLRAVRSGGLVGALLGSLPRTPRQNGRLGRPLLLLPEEERLLREGAGAAALPRPAGDRGAELKRQFEEDQRSSLEEQSVLALQDRKAALLRAMTSSLTEEVQQNRLEALDKNFVFPRSALAVQLSTARAGLNYCPEAQSFLKIDPPTKPLPPPCTRFQVFRDLRGRGFFLTSAGKFGGDFLVYPGDPLRFHAHFIAVCVEWDEPVRVLDLLAVARLGSNVKKTVLLCSAAANGDVRYTSLQWSGMV
;
A
#
# COMPACT_ATOMS: atom_id res chain seq x y z
N MET A 1 11.54 51.61 1.01
CA MET A 1 12.21 50.60 1.88
C MET A 1 11.24 50.00 2.90
N GLU A 2 9.97 49.77 2.53
CA GLU A 2 8.93 49.30 3.47
C GLU A 2 8.03 48.18 2.91
N ASN A 3 8.26 47.75 1.66
CA ASN A 3 7.49 46.70 0.99
C ASN A 3 8.21 45.35 0.87
N LEU A 4 9.34 45.15 1.59
CA LEU A 4 10.11 43.90 1.56
C LEU A 4 10.01 43.08 2.86
N ARG A 5 9.15 43.46 3.81
CA ARG A 5 9.02 42.78 5.12
C ARG A 5 7.64 42.12 5.36
N LYS A 6 6.80 42.01 4.34
CA LYS A 6 5.44 41.43 4.45
C LYS A 6 5.29 40.01 3.88
N GLU A 7 6.36 39.39 3.38
CA GLU A 7 6.30 38.01 2.85
C GLU A 7 6.85 36.93 3.81
N GLU A 8 7.43 37.30 4.96
CA GLU A 8 7.96 36.35 5.97
C GLU A 8 6.96 36.00 7.09
N GLN A 9 5.66 36.00 6.79
CA GLN A 9 4.64 35.41 7.64
C GLN A 9 3.79 34.41 6.84
N GLN A 10 4.46 33.48 6.14
CA GLN A 10 3.84 32.19 5.88
C GLN A 10 3.79 31.44 7.20
N LEU A 11 2.58 31.39 7.77
CA LEU A 11 2.19 30.48 8.83
C LEU A 11 2.89 29.13 8.61
N ASP A 12 3.77 28.74 9.52
CA ASP A 12 4.50 27.47 9.52
C ASP A 12 3.53 26.34 9.94
N SER A 13 2.43 26.22 9.22
CA SER A 13 1.48 25.13 9.39
C SER A 13 2.07 23.91 8.70
N SER A 14 2.71 23.03 9.47
CA SER A 14 3.07 21.69 9.04
C SER A 14 1.91 21.11 8.21
N PRO A 15 2.16 20.67 6.95
CA PRO A 15 1.09 20.23 6.08
C PRO A 15 0.33 19.06 6.70
N VAL A 16 -1.00 19.19 6.83
CA VAL A 16 -1.84 18.13 7.37
C VAL A 16 -1.96 16.99 6.34
N VAL A 17 -1.46 15.83 6.74
CA VAL A 17 -1.39 14.59 5.96
C VAL A 17 -2.62 13.74 6.24
N ALA A 18 -3.31 13.31 5.19
CA ALA A 18 -4.49 12.46 5.31
C ALA A 18 -4.11 10.97 5.34
N ILE A 19 -4.29 10.31 6.50
CA ILE A 19 -3.99 8.88 6.67
C ILE A 19 -5.28 8.06 6.52
N SER A 20 -5.29 7.12 5.57
CA SER A 20 -6.35 6.12 5.41
C SER A 20 -5.91 4.81 6.03
N THR A 21 -6.73 4.17 6.84
CA THR A 21 -6.41 2.86 7.42
C THR A 21 -7.10 1.72 6.67
N CYS A 22 -6.36 0.65 6.39
CA CYS A 22 -6.90 -0.63 5.95
C CYS A 22 -6.57 -1.67 7.02
N ASN A 23 -7.55 -1.99 7.87
CA ASN A 23 -7.32 -2.71 9.14
C ASN A 23 -6.25 -1.98 9.97
N SER A 24 -5.11 -2.63 10.25
CA SER A 24 -3.98 -2.05 10.98
C SER A 24 -2.95 -1.33 10.09
N ALA A 25 -3.11 -1.34 8.76
CA ALA A 25 -2.15 -0.76 7.84
C ALA A 25 -2.45 0.72 7.55
N PRO A 26 -1.55 1.66 7.91
CA PRO A 26 -1.69 3.07 7.58
C PRO A 26 -1.21 3.36 6.15
N LEU A 27 -2.09 3.95 5.34
CA LEU A 27 -1.90 4.17 3.91
C LEU A 27 -2.06 5.65 3.55
N LEU A 28 -1.14 6.16 2.75
CA LEU A 28 -1.25 7.49 2.14
C LEU A 28 -1.69 7.42 0.69
N TRP A 29 -2.84 8.05 0.50
CA TRP A 29 -3.46 8.50 -0.74
C TRP A 29 -2.59 9.44 -1.54
N ARG A 30 -2.72 10.72 -1.20
CA ARG A 30 -2.51 11.83 -2.14
C ARG A 30 -1.03 12.05 -2.38
N VAL A 31 -0.68 12.44 -3.61
CA VAL A 31 0.72 12.73 -3.97
C VAL A 31 1.29 13.87 -3.11
N GLN A 32 0.46 14.85 -2.74
CA GLN A 32 0.85 15.95 -1.86
C GLN A 32 1.26 15.43 -0.47
N ASP A 33 0.44 14.55 0.13
CA ASP A 33 0.73 13.88 1.41
C ASP A 33 2.04 13.09 1.34
N LEU A 34 2.24 12.32 0.27
CA LEU A 34 3.47 11.57 0.05
C LEU A 34 4.70 12.50 0.00
N ARG A 35 4.61 13.61 -0.75
CA ARG A 35 5.73 14.57 -0.84
C ARG A 35 6.03 15.22 0.50
N ALA A 36 5.01 15.62 1.24
CA ALA A 36 5.16 16.22 2.57
C ALA A 36 5.88 15.26 3.53
N VAL A 37 5.40 14.02 3.62
CA VAL A 37 5.97 12.97 4.47
C VAL A 37 7.40 12.64 4.07
N ARG A 38 7.69 12.53 2.77
CA ARG A 38 9.04 12.29 2.27
C ARG A 38 9.99 13.48 2.47
N SER A 39 9.49 14.72 2.39
CA SER A 39 10.29 15.91 2.69
C SER A 39 10.68 15.98 4.17
N GLY A 40 9.83 15.46 5.07
CA GLY A 40 10.16 15.22 6.48
C GLY A 40 11.05 14.00 6.73
N GLY A 41 11.51 13.32 5.66
CA GLY A 41 12.41 12.18 5.70
C GLY A 41 11.81 10.84 6.14
N LEU A 42 10.48 10.75 6.24
CA LEU A 42 9.80 9.47 6.39
C LEU A 42 9.77 8.76 5.02
N VAL A 43 10.03 7.46 5.02
CA VAL A 43 10.31 6.73 3.77
C VAL A 43 9.06 6.03 3.28
N GLY A 44 8.38 5.29 4.16
CA GLY A 44 7.31 4.36 3.83
C GLY A 44 7.70 3.29 2.80
N ALA A 45 6.70 2.56 2.31
CA ALA A 45 6.84 1.60 1.22
C ALA A 45 5.71 1.79 0.20
N LEU A 46 6.05 2.11 -1.04
CA LEU A 46 5.05 2.19 -2.11
C LEU A 46 4.54 0.79 -2.44
N LEU A 47 3.23 0.63 -2.54
CA LEU A 47 2.57 -0.64 -2.82
C LEU A 47 2.12 -0.72 -4.28
N GLY A 48 2.35 -1.88 -4.88
CA GLY A 48 1.87 -2.22 -6.22
C GLY A 48 2.83 -1.84 -7.35
N SER A 49 2.41 -2.12 -8.58
CA SER A 49 3.14 -1.82 -9.81
C SER A 49 2.17 -1.29 -10.87
N LEU A 50 2.70 -0.51 -11.82
CA LEU A 50 1.90 -0.06 -12.97
C LEU A 50 1.79 -1.19 -14.00
N PRO A 51 0.65 -1.32 -14.72
CA PRO A 51 0.48 -2.37 -15.74
C PRO A 51 1.57 -2.36 -16.83
N ARG A 52 2.07 -1.18 -17.19
CA ARG A 52 3.15 -1.02 -18.18
C ARG A 52 4.54 -1.33 -17.62
N THR A 53 4.69 -1.43 -16.31
CA THR A 53 5.97 -1.72 -15.63
C THR A 53 5.74 -2.70 -14.46
N PRO A 54 5.28 -3.93 -14.73
CA PRO A 54 4.79 -4.86 -13.70
C PRO A 54 5.90 -5.37 -12.77
N ARG A 55 7.17 -5.24 -13.16
CA ARG A 55 8.33 -5.65 -12.35
C ARG A 55 8.76 -4.60 -11.31
N GLN A 56 8.07 -3.46 -11.22
CA GLN A 56 8.41 -2.38 -10.29
C GLN A 56 7.43 -2.31 -9.10
N ASN A 57 7.47 -3.32 -8.23
CA ASN A 57 6.51 -3.50 -7.12
C ASN A 57 6.68 -2.55 -5.93
N GLY A 58 7.59 -1.56 -6.00
CA GLY A 58 7.93 -0.69 -4.86
C GLY A 58 8.40 0.71 -5.22
N ARG A 59 8.17 1.17 -6.46
CA ARG A 59 8.63 2.49 -6.93
C ARG A 59 7.55 3.37 -7.53
N LEU A 60 6.64 2.78 -8.30
CA LEU A 60 5.68 3.53 -9.11
C LEU A 60 4.21 3.29 -8.68
N GLY A 61 4.00 2.38 -7.74
CA GLY A 61 2.67 2.10 -7.19
C GLY A 61 2.26 3.09 -6.10
N ARG A 62 0.95 3.29 -5.95
CA ARG A 62 0.32 3.92 -4.78
C ARG A 62 -0.70 2.91 -4.23
N PRO A 63 -0.95 2.89 -2.92
CA PRO A 63 -0.61 3.88 -1.89
C PRO A 63 0.83 3.77 -1.33
N LEU A 64 1.25 4.76 -0.53
CA LEU A 64 2.42 4.62 0.35
C LEU A 64 1.97 4.00 1.68
N LEU A 65 2.49 2.82 2.00
CA LEU A 65 2.34 2.19 3.32
C LEU A 65 3.33 2.81 4.30
N LEU A 66 2.83 3.35 5.41
CA LEU A 66 3.67 3.83 6.50
C LEU A 66 4.02 2.69 7.45
N LEU A 67 5.19 2.77 8.07
CA LEU A 67 5.48 1.98 9.26
C LEU A 67 4.59 2.45 10.42
N PRO A 68 4.25 1.57 11.39
CA PRO A 68 3.55 1.98 12.60
C PRO A 68 4.24 3.13 13.33
N GLU A 69 5.57 3.16 13.33
CA GLU A 69 6.36 4.22 13.93
C GLU A 69 6.28 5.54 13.17
N GLU A 70 6.24 5.50 11.83
CA GLU A 70 6.05 6.68 10.98
C GLU A 70 4.66 7.28 11.18
N GLU A 71 3.62 6.44 11.23
CA GLU A 71 2.25 6.88 11.54
C GLU A 71 2.17 7.52 12.92
N ARG A 72 2.75 6.87 13.94
CA ARG A 72 2.75 7.39 15.31
C ARG A 72 3.45 8.74 15.40
N LEU A 73 4.61 8.89 14.75
CA LEU A 73 5.33 10.17 14.73
C LEU A 73 4.50 11.28 14.09
N LEU A 74 3.81 11.00 12.98
CA LEU A 74 2.94 11.98 12.31
C LEU A 74 1.74 12.39 13.18
N ARG A 75 1.18 11.45 13.95
CA ARG A 75 0.09 11.73 14.90
C ARG A 75 0.56 12.58 16.09
N GLU A 76 1.75 12.32 16.63
CA GLU A 76 2.34 13.11 17.73
C GLU A 76 2.71 14.53 17.28
N GLY A 77 3.16 14.72 16.03
CA GLY A 77 3.59 16.02 15.49
C GLY A 77 2.48 16.95 14.99
N ALA A 78 1.21 16.70 15.33
CA ALA A 78 0.01 17.44 14.87
C ALA A 78 -0.20 17.49 13.34
N GLY A 79 0.58 16.74 12.56
CA GLY A 79 0.59 16.76 11.09
C GLY A 79 -0.25 15.67 10.42
N ALA A 80 -0.97 14.82 11.17
CA ALA A 80 -1.81 13.77 10.61
C ALA A 80 -3.28 13.91 11.00
N ALA A 81 -4.15 13.86 10.00
CA ALA A 81 -5.58 13.67 10.17
C ALA A 81 -5.96 12.25 9.72
N ALA A 82 -6.53 11.47 10.63
CA ALA A 82 -7.15 10.20 10.26
C ALA A 82 -8.38 10.51 9.38
N LEU A 83 -8.42 9.97 8.17
CA LEU A 83 -9.62 10.08 7.35
C LEU A 83 -10.72 9.26 8.01
N PRO A 84 -11.92 9.82 8.21
CA PRO A 84 -13.04 9.03 8.68
C PRO A 84 -13.24 7.85 7.73
N ARG A 85 -13.25 6.63 8.30
CA ARG A 85 -13.75 5.47 7.58
C ARG A 85 -15.17 5.85 7.16
N PRO A 86 -15.56 5.76 5.87
CA PRO A 86 -16.91 6.12 5.47
C PRO A 86 -17.87 5.23 6.27
N ALA A 87 -18.50 5.83 7.29
CA ALA A 87 -19.39 5.17 8.20
C ALA A 87 -20.79 5.23 7.59
N GLY A 88 -21.41 4.07 7.38
CA GLY A 88 -22.83 3.94 7.06
C GLY A 88 -23.23 4.39 5.65
N ASP A 89 -24.19 3.67 5.09
CA ASP A 89 -25.04 3.97 3.91
C ASP A 89 -24.44 4.22 2.52
N ARG A 90 -23.19 4.70 2.40
CA ARG A 90 -22.56 4.86 1.07
C ARG A 90 -22.43 3.54 0.30
N GLY A 91 -22.32 2.41 1.00
CA GLY A 91 -22.26 1.09 0.35
C GLY A 91 -23.57 0.71 -0.34
N ALA A 92 -24.72 1.06 0.24
CA ALA A 92 -26.02 0.79 -0.36
C ALA A 92 -26.26 1.67 -1.60
N GLU A 93 -25.93 2.96 -1.50
CA GLU A 93 -26.02 3.88 -2.64
C GLU A 93 -25.07 3.49 -3.77
N LEU A 94 -23.81 3.16 -3.46
CA LEU A 94 -22.83 2.69 -4.46
C LEU A 94 -23.24 1.37 -5.10
N LYS A 95 -23.85 0.45 -4.32
CA LYS A 95 -24.40 -0.80 -4.85
C LYS A 95 -25.55 -0.53 -5.82
N ARG A 96 -26.46 0.38 -5.48
CA ARG A 96 -27.58 0.77 -6.34
C ARG A 96 -27.09 1.41 -7.64
N GLN A 97 -26.14 2.34 -7.55
CA GLN A 97 -25.50 2.97 -8.71
C GLN A 97 -24.83 1.92 -9.61
N PHE A 98 -24.09 0.97 -9.03
CA PHE A 98 -23.46 -0.12 -9.78
C PHE A 98 -24.48 -1.03 -10.49
N GLU A 99 -25.60 -1.34 -9.84
CA GLU A 99 -26.69 -2.13 -10.44
C GLU A 99 -27.42 -1.39 -11.56
N GLU A 100 -27.51 -0.06 -11.47
CA GLU A 100 -28.04 0.82 -12.51
C GLU A 100 -27.08 0.91 -13.70
N ASP A 101 -25.79 1.14 -13.45
CA ASP A 101 -24.74 1.16 -14.47
C ASP A 101 -24.67 -0.19 -15.22
N GLN A 102 -24.79 -1.32 -14.52
CA GLN A 102 -24.85 -2.64 -15.16
C GLN A 102 -26.08 -2.83 -16.04
N ARG A 103 -27.24 -2.27 -15.66
CA ARG A 103 -28.45 -2.32 -16.48
C ARG A 103 -28.29 -1.47 -17.74
N SER A 104 -27.82 -0.22 -17.59
CA SER A 104 -27.56 0.67 -18.74
C SER A 104 -26.55 0.03 -19.70
N SER A 105 -25.44 -0.50 -19.17
CA SER A 105 -24.42 -1.17 -19.97
C SER A 105 -24.95 -2.42 -20.67
N LEU A 106 -25.88 -3.17 -20.06
CA LEU A 106 -26.49 -4.34 -20.69
C LEU A 106 -27.39 -3.92 -21.86
N GLU A 107 -28.20 -2.87 -21.67
CA GLU A 107 -29.07 -2.33 -22.70
C GLU A 107 -28.27 -1.83 -23.89
N GLU A 108 -27.25 -1.00 -23.66
CA GLU A 108 -26.35 -0.49 -24.71
C GLU A 108 -25.65 -1.63 -25.46
N GLN A 109 -25.05 -2.59 -24.74
CA GLN A 109 -24.36 -3.71 -25.37
C GLN A 109 -25.32 -4.64 -26.12
N SER A 110 -26.56 -4.79 -25.66
CA SER A 110 -27.56 -5.60 -26.36
C SER A 110 -27.91 -5.02 -27.73
N VAL A 111 -28.05 -3.69 -27.81
CA VAL A 111 -28.32 -2.98 -29.08
C VAL A 111 -27.14 -3.10 -30.02
N LEU A 112 -25.91 -2.88 -29.52
CA LEU A 112 -24.69 -3.00 -30.33
C LEU A 112 -24.47 -4.43 -30.82
N ALA A 113 -24.70 -5.43 -29.98
CA ALA A 113 -24.57 -6.84 -30.34
C ALA A 113 -25.60 -7.27 -31.39
N LEU A 114 -26.83 -6.75 -31.30
CA LEU A 114 -27.86 -6.95 -32.33
C LEU A 114 -27.44 -6.33 -33.66
N GLN A 115 -26.95 -5.08 -33.64
CA GLN A 115 -26.48 -4.38 -34.84
C GLN A 115 -25.31 -5.11 -35.50
N ASP A 116 -24.32 -5.55 -34.72
CA ASP A 116 -23.17 -6.28 -35.27
C ASP A 116 -23.58 -7.64 -35.85
N ARG A 117 -24.55 -8.33 -35.23
CA ARG A 117 -25.09 -9.58 -35.77
C ARG A 117 -25.88 -9.38 -37.06
N LYS A 118 -26.65 -8.29 -37.17
CA LYS A 118 -27.31 -7.88 -38.43
C LYS A 118 -26.29 -7.56 -39.51
N ALA A 119 -25.24 -6.81 -39.19
CA ALA A 119 -24.17 -6.50 -40.13
C ALA A 119 -23.42 -7.77 -40.58
N ALA A 120 -23.14 -8.70 -39.66
CA ALA A 120 -22.53 -9.99 -39.98
C ALA A 120 -23.42 -10.85 -40.90
N LEU A 121 -24.73 -10.88 -40.64
CA LEU A 121 -25.72 -11.56 -41.48
C LEU A 121 -25.73 -10.98 -42.90
N LEU A 122 -25.80 -9.65 -43.02
CA LEU A 122 -25.77 -8.96 -44.32
C LEU A 122 -24.47 -9.22 -45.08
N ARG A 123 -23.32 -9.19 -44.38
CA ARG A 123 -22.01 -9.53 -44.96
C ARG A 123 -21.94 -10.98 -45.46
N ALA A 124 -22.61 -11.91 -44.79
CA ALA A 124 -22.65 -13.32 -45.18
C ALA A 124 -23.65 -13.63 -46.32
N MET A 125 -24.57 -12.71 -46.63
CA MET A 125 -25.68 -12.90 -47.57
C MET A 125 -25.42 -12.37 -48.99
N THR A 126 -24.22 -11.85 -49.26
CA THR A 126 -23.87 -11.03 -50.44
C THR A 126 -23.97 -11.70 -51.83
N SER A 127 -24.61 -12.86 -51.99
CA SER A 127 -24.68 -13.51 -53.32
C SER A 127 -25.91 -14.33 -53.71
N SER A 128 -26.99 -14.50 -52.91
CA SER A 128 -28.07 -15.44 -53.34
C SER A 128 -29.50 -15.25 -52.81
N LEU A 129 -29.88 -14.13 -52.18
CA LEU A 129 -31.25 -13.98 -51.60
C LEU A 129 -31.96 -12.72 -52.09
N THR A 130 -33.27 -12.84 -52.34
CA THR A 130 -34.18 -11.72 -52.64
C THR A 130 -34.34 -10.80 -51.43
N GLU A 131 -34.60 -9.50 -51.68
CA GLU A 131 -34.72 -8.49 -50.61
C GLU A 131 -35.80 -8.84 -49.57
N GLU A 132 -36.93 -9.43 -49.99
CA GLU A 132 -37.99 -9.88 -49.09
C GLU A 132 -37.51 -10.95 -48.09
N VAL A 133 -36.61 -11.86 -48.51
CA VAL A 133 -36.05 -12.89 -47.64
C VAL A 133 -35.02 -12.29 -46.67
N GLN A 134 -34.29 -11.27 -47.11
CA GLN A 134 -33.37 -10.52 -46.25
C GLN A 134 -34.14 -9.76 -45.16
N GLN A 135 -35.21 -9.06 -45.55
CA GLN A 135 -36.10 -8.33 -44.65
C GLN A 135 -36.68 -9.25 -43.57
N ASN A 136 -37.28 -10.37 -43.98
CA ASN A 136 -37.86 -11.35 -43.07
C ASN A 136 -36.84 -11.92 -42.08
N ARG A 137 -35.59 -12.15 -42.50
CA ARG A 137 -34.53 -12.66 -41.62
C ARG A 137 -34.02 -11.60 -40.64
N LEU A 138 -33.95 -10.34 -41.05
CA LEU A 138 -33.61 -9.22 -40.15
C LEU A 138 -34.69 -9.04 -39.08
N GLU A 139 -35.97 -9.09 -39.46
CA GLU A 139 -37.11 -9.02 -38.54
C GLU A 139 -37.16 -10.21 -37.58
N ALA A 140 -36.84 -11.42 -38.07
CA ALA A 140 -36.73 -12.60 -37.22
C ALA A 140 -35.58 -12.46 -36.20
N LEU A 141 -34.50 -11.75 -36.57
CA LEU A 141 -33.40 -11.44 -35.66
C LEU A 141 -33.82 -10.43 -34.60
N ASP A 142 -34.56 -9.38 -34.98
CA ASP A 142 -35.08 -8.39 -34.03
C ASP A 142 -35.98 -9.02 -32.95
N LYS A 143 -36.78 -10.01 -33.31
CA LYS A 143 -37.71 -10.66 -32.37
C LYS A 143 -37.06 -11.72 -31.47
N ASN A 144 -36.03 -12.41 -31.96
CA ASN A 144 -35.49 -13.60 -31.29
C ASN A 144 -34.10 -13.38 -30.68
N PHE A 145 -33.42 -12.29 -31.00
CA PHE A 145 -32.09 -12.04 -30.45
C PHE A 145 -32.17 -11.67 -28.97
N VAL A 146 -31.44 -12.41 -28.15
CA VAL A 146 -31.26 -12.12 -26.73
C VAL A 146 -29.77 -12.07 -26.46
N PHE A 147 -29.31 -10.92 -25.96
CA PHE A 147 -27.93 -10.78 -25.51
C PHE A 147 -27.79 -11.42 -24.11
N PRO A 148 -26.97 -12.48 -23.96
CA PRO A 148 -26.88 -13.20 -22.70
C PRO A 148 -26.10 -12.38 -21.66
N ARG A 149 -26.62 -12.30 -20.43
CA ARG A 149 -25.96 -11.57 -19.32
C ARG A 149 -24.53 -12.06 -19.03
N SER A 150 -24.23 -13.34 -19.29
CA SER A 150 -22.88 -13.89 -19.11
C SER A 150 -21.86 -13.38 -20.13
N ALA A 151 -22.30 -12.83 -21.27
CA ALA A 151 -21.44 -12.22 -22.28
C ALA A 151 -21.33 -10.69 -22.13
N LEU A 152 -21.96 -10.11 -21.10
CA LEU A 152 -21.79 -8.70 -20.78
C LEU A 152 -20.31 -8.40 -20.55
N ALA A 153 -19.77 -7.41 -21.27
CA ALA A 153 -18.43 -6.91 -20.98
C ALA A 153 -18.46 -6.29 -19.59
N VAL A 154 -17.93 -7.01 -18.60
CA VAL A 154 -17.85 -6.54 -17.23
C VAL A 154 -16.77 -5.47 -17.17
N GLN A 155 -17.18 -4.23 -16.98
CA GLN A 155 -16.24 -3.19 -16.55
C GLN A 155 -15.80 -3.55 -15.13
N LEU A 156 -14.61 -4.13 -15.01
CA LEU A 156 -13.99 -4.43 -13.73
C LEU A 156 -13.72 -3.09 -13.01
N SER A 157 -14.71 -2.67 -12.23
CA SER A 157 -14.53 -1.63 -11.24
C SER A 157 -13.56 -2.17 -10.21
N THR A 158 -12.27 -1.89 -10.39
CA THR A 158 -11.19 -2.20 -9.43
C THR A 158 -11.35 -1.46 -8.10
N ALA A 159 -12.41 -0.65 -7.96
CA ALA A 159 -12.83 -0.02 -6.73
C ALA A 159 -13.50 -1.05 -5.78
N ARG A 160 -12.63 -1.76 -5.04
CA ARG A 160 -12.93 -2.41 -3.75
C ARG A 160 -13.91 -3.59 -3.79
N ALA A 161 -13.44 -4.73 -4.26
CA ALA A 161 -13.84 -5.99 -3.62
C ALA A 161 -13.29 -5.94 -2.18
N GLY A 162 -14.17 -5.78 -1.19
CA GLY A 162 -13.78 -5.91 0.21
C GLY A 162 -13.34 -7.33 0.48
N LEU A 163 -12.03 -7.59 0.45
CA LEU A 163 -11.43 -8.84 0.91
C LEU A 163 -11.51 -8.90 2.44
N ASN A 164 -12.72 -9.05 2.96
CA ASN A 164 -12.93 -9.22 4.40
C ASN A 164 -12.79 -10.71 4.73
N TYR A 165 -11.90 -11.02 5.65
CA TYR A 165 -11.80 -12.37 6.23
C TYR A 165 -13.00 -12.62 7.14
N CYS A 166 -13.65 -13.78 6.99
CA CYS A 166 -14.59 -14.25 8.00
C CYS A 166 -13.88 -14.47 9.34
N PRO A 167 -14.59 -14.41 10.48
CA PRO A 167 -13.99 -14.56 11.81
C PRO A 167 -13.12 -15.82 11.96
N GLU A 168 -13.53 -16.92 11.34
CA GLU A 168 -12.82 -18.20 11.34
C GLU A 168 -11.50 -18.08 10.57
N ALA A 169 -11.51 -17.44 9.39
CA ALA A 169 -10.29 -17.18 8.62
C ALA A 169 -9.32 -16.25 9.39
N GLN A 170 -9.83 -15.28 10.15
CA GLN A 170 -8.99 -14.42 10.99
C GLN A 170 -8.26 -15.20 12.09
N SER A 171 -8.85 -16.28 12.60
CA SER A 171 -8.18 -17.14 13.59
C SER A 171 -6.93 -17.83 13.02
N PHE A 172 -6.96 -18.25 11.74
CA PHE A 172 -5.83 -18.85 11.05
C PHE A 172 -4.75 -17.83 10.63
N LEU A 173 -5.09 -16.54 10.59
CA LEU A 173 -4.16 -15.45 10.32
C LEU A 173 -3.40 -14.97 11.56
N LYS A 174 -3.69 -15.52 12.76
CA LYS A 174 -2.85 -15.29 13.93
C LYS A 174 -1.50 -15.95 13.68
N ILE A 175 -0.54 -15.12 13.28
CA ILE A 175 0.85 -15.53 13.16
C ILE A 175 1.36 -15.82 14.56
N ASP A 176 1.66 -17.09 14.85
CA ASP A 176 2.60 -17.43 15.90
C ASP A 176 4.01 -17.14 15.35
N PRO A 177 4.70 -16.09 15.84
CA PRO A 177 6.01 -15.76 15.32
C PRO A 177 6.98 -16.91 15.62
N PRO A 178 7.67 -17.47 14.61
CA PRO A 178 8.54 -18.63 14.81
C PRO A 178 9.77 -18.32 15.68
N THR A 179 10.12 -17.04 15.82
CA THR A 179 11.24 -16.58 16.65
C THR A 179 10.93 -15.20 17.22
N LYS A 180 10.92 -15.13 18.56
CA LYS A 180 10.72 -13.95 19.43
C LYS A 180 9.30 -13.33 19.38
N PRO A 181 8.69 -13.03 20.54
CA PRO A 181 7.61 -12.05 20.58
C PRO A 181 8.14 -10.70 20.10
N LEU A 182 7.34 -9.97 19.30
CA LEU A 182 7.72 -8.61 18.92
C LEU A 182 7.99 -7.79 20.19
N PRO A 183 9.06 -6.97 20.22
CA PRO A 183 9.27 -6.08 21.34
C PRO A 183 8.05 -5.16 21.51
N PRO A 184 7.74 -4.74 22.74
CA PRO A 184 6.73 -3.74 23.02
C PRO A 184 6.74 -2.61 21.97
N PRO A 185 5.56 -2.25 21.42
CA PRO A 185 5.48 -1.17 20.43
C PRO A 185 6.11 0.15 20.88
N CYS A 186 6.23 0.38 22.19
CA CYS A 186 6.90 1.53 22.77
C CYS A 186 8.43 1.53 22.54
N THR A 187 9.12 0.41 22.81
CA THR A 187 10.57 0.28 22.63
C THR A 187 10.96 0.52 21.17
N ARG A 188 10.24 -0.12 20.25
CA ARG A 188 10.48 0.03 18.80
C ARG A 188 10.33 1.48 18.34
N PHE A 189 9.30 2.18 18.85
CA PHE A 189 9.07 3.58 18.54
C PHE A 189 10.14 4.51 19.13
N GLN A 190 10.60 4.27 20.36
CA GLN A 190 11.67 5.07 20.98
C GLN A 190 12.97 4.97 20.18
N VAL A 191 13.37 3.75 19.79
CA VAL A 191 14.53 3.51 18.92
C VAL A 191 14.37 4.21 17.57
N PHE A 192 13.19 4.10 16.95
CA PHE A 192 12.89 4.77 15.68
C PHE A 192 13.03 6.29 15.82
N ARG A 193 12.43 6.88 16.86
CA ARG A 193 12.45 8.32 17.12
C ARG A 193 13.87 8.82 17.36
N ASP A 194 14.67 8.10 18.14
CA ASP A 194 16.07 8.47 18.41
C ASP A 194 16.93 8.42 17.12
N LEU A 195 16.85 7.33 16.36
CA LEU A 195 17.58 7.20 15.09
C LEU A 195 17.14 8.26 14.06
N ARG A 196 15.84 8.58 13.98
CA ARG A 196 15.34 9.70 13.16
C ARG A 196 15.89 11.04 13.64
N GLY A 197 15.89 11.28 14.95
CA GLY A 197 16.42 12.51 15.55
C GLY A 197 17.91 12.72 15.26
N ARG A 198 18.66 11.63 15.08
CA ARG A 198 20.07 11.64 14.64
C ARG A 198 20.26 11.81 13.13
N GLY A 199 19.18 11.95 12.35
CA GLY A 199 19.22 12.17 10.90
C GLY A 199 19.24 10.90 10.05
N PHE A 200 19.11 9.71 10.63
CA PHE A 200 19.07 8.47 9.86
C PHE A 200 17.70 8.24 9.21
N PHE A 201 17.68 7.55 8.07
CA PHE A 201 16.46 7.08 7.42
C PHE A 201 16.24 5.61 7.75
N LEU A 202 14.97 5.22 7.94
CA LEU A 202 14.60 3.90 8.43
C LEU A 202 13.58 3.25 7.50
N THR A 203 13.77 1.96 7.20
CA THR A 203 12.78 1.11 6.52
C THR A 203 12.65 -0.22 7.24
N SER A 204 11.63 -1.03 6.90
CA SER A 204 11.48 -2.38 7.48
C SER A 204 12.68 -3.28 7.14
N ALA A 205 13.25 -3.93 8.16
CA ALA A 205 14.30 -4.94 7.99
C ALA A 205 13.79 -6.39 8.00
N GLY A 206 12.49 -6.63 7.78
CA GLY A 206 11.93 -7.99 7.82
C GLY A 206 12.66 -8.98 6.88
N LYS A 207 13.17 -8.51 5.73
CA LYS A 207 13.97 -9.32 4.78
C LYS A 207 15.39 -9.65 5.26
N PHE A 208 15.85 -9.00 6.32
CA PHE A 208 17.20 -9.09 6.86
C PHE A 208 17.21 -9.61 8.32
N GLY A 209 16.05 -10.01 8.84
CA GLY A 209 15.89 -10.52 10.21
C GLY A 209 16.14 -9.47 11.29
N GLY A 210 15.77 -8.22 11.02
CA GLY A 210 15.76 -7.16 12.03
C GLY A 210 14.50 -6.31 11.98
N ASP A 211 14.43 -5.31 12.84
CA ASP A 211 13.30 -4.39 12.94
C ASP A 211 13.39 -3.28 11.90
N PHE A 212 14.57 -2.63 11.81
CA PHE A 212 14.82 -1.55 10.87
C PHE A 212 16.12 -1.70 10.11
N LEU A 213 16.09 -1.29 8.84
CA LEU A 213 17.30 -0.96 8.10
C LEU A 213 17.60 0.51 8.34
N VAL A 214 18.84 0.82 8.71
CA VAL A 214 19.27 2.18 9.02
C VAL A 214 20.19 2.69 7.91
N TYR A 215 19.81 3.82 7.33
CA TYR A 215 20.50 4.45 6.20
C TYR A 215 21.03 5.83 6.61
N PRO A 216 22.23 6.23 6.17
CA PRO A 216 22.78 7.56 6.43
C PRO A 216 22.08 8.67 5.63
N GLY A 217 21.21 8.31 4.68
CA GLY A 217 20.45 9.23 3.84
C GLY A 217 19.30 8.52 3.15
N ASP A 218 18.64 9.18 2.19
CA ASP A 218 17.47 8.61 1.49
C ASP A 218 17.79 7.20 0.92
N PRO A 219 17.00 6.16 1.24
CA PRO A 219 17.20 4.80 0.74
C PRO A 219 17.21 4.64 -0.79
N LEU A 220 16.75 5.64 -1.54
CA LEU A 220 16.88 5.69 -3.00
C LEU A 220 18.30 6.02 -3.47
N ARG A 221 19.12 6.63 -2.60
CA ARG A 221 20.49 7.10 -2.90
C ARG A 221 21.54 6.37 -2.09
N PHE A 222 21.19 5.84 -0.93
CA PHE A 222 22.12 5.20 0.00
C PHE A 222 21.76 3.74 0.26
N HIS A 223 22.78 2.94 0.55
CA HIS A 223 22.60 1.59 1.09
C HIS A 223 22.50 1.62 2.61
N ALA A 224 21.70 0.71 3.17
CA ALA A 224 21.62 0.56 4.63
C ALA A 224 22.97 0.10 5.18
N HIS A 225 23.43 0.77 6.22
CA HIS A 225 24.68 0.45 6.92
C HIS A 225 24.42 -0.54 8.06
N PHE A 226 23.26 -0.39 8.70
CA PHE A 226 22.92 -1.15 9.88
C PHE A 226 21.61 -1.93 9.73
N ILE A 227 21.56 -3.06 10.42
CA ILE A 227 20.32 -3.77 10.74
C ILE A 227 20.08 -3.54 12.23
N ALA A 228 19.08 -2.74 12.57
CA ALA A 228 18.67 -2.50 13.94
C ALA A 228 17.74 -3.61 14.42
N VAL A 229 18.05 -4.19 15.57
CA VAL A 229 17.22 -5.16 16.28
C VAL A 229 16.91 -4.60 17.66
N CYS A 230 15.62 -4.39 17.93
CA CYS A 230 15.14 -3.85 19.19
C CYS A 230 15.07 -4.97 20.23
N VAL A 231 15.71 -4.73 21.38
CA VAL A 231 15.72 -5.64 22.53
C VAL A 231 15.34 -4.85 23.76
N GLU A 232 14.64 -5.49 24.70
CA GLU A 232 14.28 -4.84 25.95
C GLU A 232 15.53 -4.58 26.80
N TRP A 233 15.46 -3.56 27.66
CA TRP A 233 16.61 -3.09 28.42
C TRP A 233 17.11 -4.10 29.47
N ASP A 234 16.18 -4.74 30.17
CA ASP A 234 16.46 -5.65 31.30
C ASP A 234 16.15 -7.13 30.97
N GLU A 235 15.87 -7.45 29.71
CA GLU A 235 15.55 -8.82 29.30
C GLU A 235 16.80 -9.55 28.78
N PRO A 236 17.10 -10.76 29.27
CA PRO A 236 18.22 -11.54 28.76
C PRO A 236 17.99 -11.93 27.29
N VAL A 237 18.99 -11.67 26.45
CA VAL A 237 18.98 -12.10 25.05
C VAL A 237 19.61 -13.49 24.96
N ARG A 238 18.91 -14.45 24.33
CA ARG A 238 19.46 -15.80 24.13
C ARG A 238 20.65 -15.76 23.19
N VAL A 239 21.70 -16.51 23.52
CA VAL A 239 22.92 -16.58 22.70
C VAL A 239 22.62 -17.05 21.27
N LEU A 240 21.69 -17.99 21.09
CA LEU A 240 21.28 -18.45 19.76
C LEU A 240 20.65 -17.34 18.92
N ASP A 241 19.89 -16.42 19.53
CA ASP A 241 19.30 -15.29 18.82
C ASP A 241 20.39 -14.30 18.39
N LEU A 242 21.37 -14.04 19.26
CA LEU A 242 22.55 -13.22 18.92
C LEU A 242 23.33 -13.80 17.74
N LEU A 243 23.58 -15.11 17.75
CA LEU A 243 24.27 -15.81 16.65
C LEU A 243 23.46 -15.76 15.36
N ALA A 244 22.14 -15.93 15.43
CA ALA A 244 21.27 -15.87 14.26
C ALA A 244 21.30 -14.48 13.60
N VAL A 245 21.12 -13.41 14.39
CA VAL A 245 21.14 -12.04 13.87
C VAL A 245 22.55 -11.68 13.35
N ALA A 246 23.62 -12.05 14.06
CA ALA A 246 24.99 -11.82 13.62
C ALA A 246 25.30 -12.51 12.28
N ARG A 247 24.83 -13.75 12.08
CA ARG A 247 24.94 -14.48 10.80
C ARG A 247 24.21 -13.75 9.68
N LEU A 248 22.98 -13.28 9.93
CA LEU A 248 22.18 -12.55 8.94
C LEU A 248 22.86 -11.25 8.50
N GLY A 249 23.39 -10.47 9.45
CA GLY A 249 24.10 -9.23 9.14
C GLY A 249 25.40 -9.42 8.37
N SER A 250 26.19 -10.43 8.76
CA SER A 250 27.49 -10.73 8.13
C SER A 250 27.33 -11.11 6.65
N ASN A 251 26.31 -11.92 6.33
CA ASN A 251 26.03 -12.35 4.94
C ASN A 251 25.71 -11.18 4.00
N VAL A 252 25.16 -10.08 4.52
CA VAL A 252 24.76 -8.91 3.73
C VAL A 252 25.67 -7.70 3.93
N LYS A 253 26.83 -7.92 4.58
CA LYS A 253 27.84 -6.91 4.92
C LYS A 253 27.25 -5.68 5.63
N LYS A 254 26.33 -5.90 6.57
CA LYS A 254 25.74 -4.84 7.42
C LYS A 254 26.10 -5.09 8.86
N THR A 255 26.40 -4.01 9.58
CA THR A 255 26.63 -4.11 11.03
C THR A 255 25.29 -4.24 11.73
N VAL A 256 25.17 -5.24 12.60
CA VAL A 256 23.95 -5.41 13.42
C VAL A 256 24.04 -4.46 14.60
N LEU A 257 22.96 -3.74 14.90
CA LEU A 257 22.83 -2.90 16.08
C LEU A 257 21.75 -3.48 16.99
N LEU A 258 22.13 -3.93 18.18
CA LEU A 258 21.18 -4.18 19.26
C LEU A 258 20.79 -2.82 19.85
N CYS A 259 19.49 -2.54 19.85
CA CYS A 259 18.94 -1.27 20.27
C CYS A 259 18.06 -1.49 21.50
N SER A 260 18.47 -0.93 22.64
CA SER A 260 17.71 -1.00 23.90
C SER A 260 17.27 0.40 24.29
N ALA A 261 15.97 0.60 24.48
CA ALA A 261 15.44 1.86 24.97
C ALA A 261 15.14 1.77 26.47
N ALA A 262 15.64 2.73 27.24
CA ALA A 262 15.39 2.85 28.67
C ALA A 262 14.07 3.60 28.92
N ALA A 263 13.52 3.42 30.12
CA ALA A 263 12.26 4.07 30.52
C ALA A 263 12.34 5.61 30.52
N ASN A 264 13.54 6.18 30.69
CA ASN A 264 13.78 7.63 30.62
C ASN A 264 13.83 8.19 29.19
N GLY A 265 13.76 7.31 28.17
CA GLY A 265 13.81 7.69 26.76
C GLY A 265 15.19 7.61 26.11
N ASP A 266 16.25 7.29 26.87
CA ASP A 266 17.58 7.08 26.32
C ASP A 266 17.65 5.77 25.55
N VAL A 267 18.39 5.76 24.44
CA VAL A 267 18.59 4.55 23.63
C VAL A 267 20.07 4.17 23.63
N ARG A 268 20.36 2.93 24.03
CA ARG A 268 21.69 2.32 23.97
C ARG A 268 21.79 1.45 22.71
N TYR A 269 22.92 1.60 22.02
CA TYR A 269 23.25 0.83 20.82
C TYR A 269 24.50 -0.01 21.07
N THR A 270 24.40 -1.32 20.84
CA THR A 270 25.54 -2.24 20.86
C THR A 270 25.71 -2.84 19.49
N SER A 271 26.85 -2.59 18.85
CA SER A 271 27.17 -3.17 17.55
C SER A 271 27.67 -4.61 17.70
N LEU A 272 27.16 -5.51 16.86
CA LEU A 272 27.67 -6.86 16.71
C LEU A 272 28.37 -7.00 15.37
N GLN A 273 29.60 -7.49 15.42
CA GLN A 273 30.40 -7.84 14.24
C GLN A 273 30.99 -9.23 14.44
N TRP A 274 30.86 -10.07 13.41
CA TRP A 274 31.47 -11.39 13.41
C TRP A 274 32.98 -11.25 13.15
N SER A 275 33.79 -11.65 14.13
CA SER A 275 35.24 -11.72 13.96
C SER A 275 35.62 -13.08 13.37
N GLY A 276 36.39 -13.08 12.26
CA GLY A 276 36.91 -14.31 11.65
C GLY A 276 36.55 -14.55 10.18
N MET A 277 35.94 -13.60 9.48
CA MET A 277 35.92 -13.59 8.00
C MET A 277 37.08 -12.70 7.51
N VAL A 278 38.21 -13.34 7.19
CA VAL A 278 39.21 -12.82 6.24
C VAL A 278 38.77 -13.26 4.85
#